data_AF-R7XAM5-F1
#
_entry.id   AF-R7XAM5-F1
#
_cell.length_a   1.000
_cell.length_b   1.000
_cell.length_c   1.000
_cell.angle_alpha   90.00
_cell.angle_beta   90.00
_cell.angle_gamma   90.00
#
_symmetry.space_group_name_H-M   'P 1'
#
loop_
_entity.id
_entity.type
_entity.pdbx_description
1 polymer ?
#
loop_
_entity_poly.entity_id
_entity_poly.type
_entity_poly.pdbx_seq_one_letter_code
_entity_poly.pdbx_strand_id
1 'polypeptide(L)'
;MLLQLAIIGILIALFPLSYVLVKGDRNKYRKLAWITAFLTLDLIMFGSFTRLTDSGLGCPDWPGCYGHSNPHAAMEPIRAAETALPSGPVTLAKAWIEMIHRYFAMAVGVLIITLMVLAWVKRRELKQSPWFATGVLLLVCVQGAFGAFTVTLKLQPIIVVTHLMLGMALLAVLIQLGSRNDPPHPVAARAARLRWPVRIGLLLLVIQIFLGGWVSTNYAVLACTDFPLCNGQLVPEMDFRHGFTLWRQLGMTADGDYIPHAALVAIHWVHRGFAFVVLGYLAWLGLRARRLEGLARAAGWLLATLVLQLATGMSNIVFDWPLVAAVAHNGGAALLLLLLVRLHYNTGLAGLTMRAAGAPAAVPNAARAT
;
A
#
# COMPACT_ATOMS: atom_id res chain seq x y z
N MET A 1 1.67 0.96 30.45
CA MET A 1 1.61 1.43 29.05
C MET A 1 1.18 0.35 28.06
N LEU A 2 1.97 -0.72 27.83
CA LEU A 2 1.70 -1.71 26.77
C LEU A 2 0.31 -2.36 26.85
N LEU A 3 -0.15 -2.71 28.05
CA LEU A 3 -1.50 -3.24 28.26
C LEU A 3 -2.60 -2.27 27.80
N GLN A 4 -2.43 -0.97 28.06
CA GLN A 4 -3.39 0.05 27.60
C GLN A 4 -3.41 0.14 26.08
N LEU A 5 -2.25 0.10 25.42
CA LEU A 5 -2.16 0.10 23.95
C LEU A 5 -2.84 -1.13 23.35
N ALA A 6 -2.61 -2.32 23.93
CA ALA A 6 -3.27 -3.55 23.52
C ALA A 6 -4.80 -3.44 23.65
N ILE A 7 -5.30 -2.91 24.78
CA ILE A 7 -6.73 -2.69 25.00
C ILE A 7 -7.29 -1.71 23.96
N ILE A 8 -6.62 -0.59 23.69
CA ILE A 8 -7.04 0.38 22.66
C ILE A 8 -7.17 -0.29 21.29
N GLY A 9 -6.14 -1.04 20.87
CA GLY A 9 -6.16 -1.75 19.59
C GLY A 9 -7.31 -2.76 19.49
N ILE A 10 -7.58 -3.51 20.56
CA ILE A 10 -8.71 -4.45 20.64
C ILE A 10 -10.04 -3.70 20.55
N LEU A 11 -10.24 -2.64 21.33
CA LEU A 11 -11.49 -1.87 21.35
C LEU A 11 -11.81 -1.29 19.97
N ILE A 12 -10.82 -0.74 19.28
CA ILE A 12 -11.01 -0.24 17.91
C ILE A 12 -11.35 -1.39 16.96
N ALA A 13 -10.68 -2.55 17.07
CA ALA A 13 -10.95 -3.72 16.24
C ALA A 13 -12.34 -4.34 16.49
N LEU A 14 -12.92 -4.19 17.68
CA LEU A 14 -14.27 -4.68 17.98
C LEU A 14 -15.33 -4.04 17.07
N PHE A 15 -15.14 -2.81 16.61
CA PHE A 15 -16.08 -2.15 15.69
C PHE A 15 -16.22 -2.89 14.35
N PRO A 16 -15.16 -3.09 13.53
CA PRO A 16 -15.27 -3.88 12.31
C PRO A 16 -15.59 -5.35 12.57
N LEU A 17 -15.13 -5.95 13.68
CA LEU A 17 -15.48 -7.34 14.03
C LEU A 17 -16.98 -7.51 14.30
N SER A 18 -17.58 -6.62 15.10
CA SER A 18 -19.02 -6.65 15.38
C SER A 18 -19.82 -6.45 14.09
N TYR A 19 -19.40 -5.55 13.21
CA TYR A 19 -20.00 -5.38 11.88
C TYR A 19 -19.98 -6.68 11.05
N VAL A 20 -18.83 -7.38 11.02
CA VAL A 20 -18.71 -8.68 10.33
C VAL A 20 -19.68 -9.70 10.92
N LEU A 21 -19.78 -9.77 12.26
CA LEU A 21 -20.61 -10.73 12.98
C LEU A 21 -22.10 -10.49 12.75
N VAL A 22 -22.56 -9.24 12.75
CA VAL A 22 -23.98 -8.89 12.60
C VAL A 22 -24.48 -8.97 11.15
N LYS A 23 -23.63 -8.66 10.15
CA LYS A 23 -24.08 -8.67 8.74
C LYS A 23 -24.41 -10.08 8.23
N GLY A 24 -25.58 -10.29 7.62
CA GLY A 24 -26.05 -11.61 7.11
C GLY A 24 -25.25 -12.27 5.97
N ASP A 25 -24.01 -11.86 5.70
CA ASP A 25 -23.13 -12.55 4.76
C ASP A 25 -22.74 -13.93 5.31
N ARG A 26 -22.99 -14.97 4.51
CA ARG A 26 -22.67 -16.37 4.86
C ARG A 26 -21.17 -16.59 4.99
N ASN A 27 -20.32 -15.88 4.23
CA ASN A 27 -18.87 -16.02 4.31
C ASN A 27 -18.24 -14.88 5.13
N LYS A 28 -18.29 -15.03 6.45
CA LYS A 28 -17.69 -14.10 7.42
C LYS A 28 -16.18 -13.92 7.22
N TYR A 29 -15.48 -14.99 6.84
CA TYR A 29 -14.04 -14.97 6.61
C TYR A 29 -13.67 -14.06 5.43
N ARG A 30 -14.37 -14.23 4.29
CA ARG A 30 -14.23 -13.35 3.12
C ARG A 30 -14.49 -11.89 3.49
N LYS A 31 -15.60 -11.63 4.20
CA LYS A 31 -15.98 -10.27 4.59
C LYS A 31 -14.91 -9.63 5.49
N LEU A 32 -14.41 -10.37 6.47
CA LEU A 32 -13.31 -9.91 7.32
C LEU A 32 -12.07 -9.59 6.47
N ALA A 33 -11.68 -10.45 5.53
CA ALA A 33 -10.52 -10.21 4.68
C ALA A 33 -10.65 -8.91 3.85
N TRP A 34 -11.82 -8.65 3.27
CA TRP A 34 -12.06 -7.42 2.51
C TRP A 34 -12.15 -6.16 3.39
N ILE A 35 -12.72 -6.25 4.58
CA ILE A 35 -12.72 -5.15 5.54
C ILE A 35 -11.30 -4.85 6.02
N THR A 36 -10.51 -5.87 6.34
CA THR A 36 -9.10 -5.69 6.71
C THR A 36 -8.30 -5.09 5.56
N ALA A 37 -8.54 -5.53 4.31
CA ALA A 37 -7.90 -4.94 3.12
C ALA A 37 -8.27 -3.45 2.94
N PHE A 38 -9.55 -3.11 3.11
CA PHE A 38 -10.04 -1.73 3.04
C PHE A 38 -9.40 -0.85 4.13
N LEU A 39 -9.44 -1.30 5.39
CA LEU A 39 -8.81 -0.58 6.50
C LEU A 39 -7.28 -0.47 6.34
N THR A 40 -6.63 -1.44 5.69
CA THR A 40 -5.20 -1.37 5.36
C THR A 40 -4.94 -0.31 4.29
N LEU A 41 -5.80 -0.20 3.27
CA LEU A 41 -5.74 0.86 2.27
C LEU A 41 -5.92 2.24 2.92
N ASP A 42 -6.93 2.39 3.76
CA ASP A 42 -7.18 3.62 4.51
C ASP A 42 -6.00 3.97 5.43
N LEU A 43 -5.40 2.97 6.08
CA LEU A 43 -4.22 3.14 6.93
C LEU A 43 -2.99 3.60 6.12
N ILE A 44 -2.81 3.12 4.89
CA ILE A 44 -1.75 3.58 3.99
C ILE A 44 -1.96 5.05 3.63
N MET A 45 -3.20 5.44 3.31
CA MET A 45 -3.55 6.85 3.06
C MET A 45 -3.32 7.71 4.31
N PHE A 46 -3.74 7.25 5.49
CA PHE A 46 -3.51 7.96 6.75
C PHE A 46 -2.03 8.04 7.11
N GLY A 47 -1.23 7.01 6.80
CA GLY A 47 0.22 7.05 6.93
C GLY A 47 0.86 8.09 6.01
N SER A 48 0.37 8.23 4.77
CA SER A 48 0.80 9.31 3.88
C SER A 48 0.44 10.68 4.44
N PHE A 49 -0.76 10.84 5.02
CA PHE A 49 -1.16 12.06 5.71
C PHE A 49 -0.21 12.39 6.87
N THR A 50 0.07 11.43 7.76
CA THR A 50 1.04 11.60 8.87
C THR A 50 2.41 12.08 8.38
N ARG A 51 2.88 11.58 7.24
CA ARG A 51 4.14 12.04 6.64
C ARG A 51 4.02 13.45 6.07
N LEU A 52 2.97 13.72 5.29
CA LEU A 52 2.78 14.97 4.56
C LEU A 52 2.44 16.16 5.48
N THR A 53 1.96 15.90 6.71
CA THR A 53 1.81 16.91 7.76
C THR A 53 3.01 17.01 8.70
N ASP A 54 4.13 16.35 8.36
CA ASP A 54 5.35 16.25 9.18
C ASP A 54 5.10 15.79 10.62
N SER A 55 4.14 14.87 10.79
CA SER A 55 3.74 14.32 12.09
C SER A 55 4.49 13.04 12.45
N GLY A 56 5.33 12.49 11.57
CA GLY A 56 6.00 11.20 11.75
C GLY A 56 7.09 11.15 12.84
N LEU A 57 7.34 12.27 13.51
CA LEU A 57 8.25 12.40 14.67
C LEU A 57 7.60 13.20 15.81
N GLY A 58 6.25 13.20 15.86
CA GLY A 58 5.50 13.86 16.93
C GLY A 58 5.67 13.14 18.28
N CYS A 59 6.00 11.85 18.25
CA CYS A 59 6.37 11.04 19.41
C CYS A 59 7.80 10.50 19.24
N PRO A 60 8.72 10.73 20.20
CA PRO A 60 10.14 10.38 20.05
C PRO A 60 10.42 8.88 20.24
N ASP A 61 9.47 8.13 20.79
CA ASP A 61 9.58 6.72 21.15
C ASP A 61 8.49 5.87 20.47
N TRP A 62 8.67 4.56 20.55
CA TRP A 62 7.72 3.56 20.07
C TRP A 62 7.64 2.42 21.09
N PRO A 63 6.45 1.83 21.38
CA PRO A 63 5.15 2.05 20.73
C PRO A 63 4.32 3.19 21.32
N GLY A 64 4.77 3.79 22.44
CA GLY A 64 4.10 4.89 23.12
C GLY A 64 4.48 6.29 22.62
N CYS A 65 4.16 7.29 23.42
CA CYS A 65 4.56 8.68 23.24
C CYS A 65 5.06 9.23 24.58
N TYR A 66 6.34 9.56 24.67
CA TYR A 66 7.05 9.89 25.90
C TYR A 66 6.84 8.86 27.02
N GLY A 67 6.83 7.56 26.70
CA GLY A 67 6.58 6.48 27.66
C GLY A 67 5.11 6.32 28.09
N HIS A 68 4.19 7.08 27.50
CA HIS A 68 2.74 6.99 27.74
C HIS A 68 2.00 6.33 26.57
N SER A 69 0.79 5.82 26.85
CA SER A 69 -0.04 5.17 25.83
C SER A 69 -0.77 6.16 24.93
N ASN A 70 -0.85 7.44 25.30
CA ASN A 70 -1.55 8.48 24.56
C ASN A 70 -0.95 9.88 24.83
N PRO A 71 -1.06 10.83 23.88
CA PRO A 71 -0.49 12.17 24.03
C PRO A 71 -1.10 12.99 25.18
N HIS A 72 -2.35 12.73 25.58
CA HIS A 72 -2.94 13.43 26.73
C HIS A 72 -2.19 13.11 28.04
N ALA A 73 -1.81 11.85 28.26
CA ALA A 73 -1.00 11.47 29.41
C ALA A 73 0.46 11.99 29.33
N ALA A 74 0.92 12.38 28.13
CA ALA A 74 2.24 12.94 27.88
C ALA A 74 2.21 14.47 27.64
N MET A 75 1.15 15.18 28.05
CA MET A 75 0.99 16.61 27.73
C MET A 75 2.16 17.48 28.21
N GLU A 76 2.66 17.24 29.42
CA GLU A 76 3.75 18.03 30.01
C GLU A 76 5.06 17.90 29.22
N PRO A 77 5.61 16.69 28.98
CA PRO A 77 6.82 16.56 28.18
C PRO A 77 6.65 16.99 26.72
N ILE A 78 5.45 16.84 26.12
CA ILE A 78 5.16 17.35 24.77
C ILE A 78 5.25 18.88 24.75
N ARG A 79 4.61 19.57 25.70
CA ARG A 79 4.65 21.04 25.78
C ARG A 79 6.05 21.56 26.05
N ALA A 80 6.82 20.86 26.89
CA ALA A 80 8.21 21.20 27.13
C ALA A 80 9.06 21.09 25.85
N ALA A 81 8.89 20.02 25.07
CA ALA A 81 9.59 19.83 23.80
C ALA A 81 9.18 20.87 22.74
N GLU A 82 7.90 21.17 22.62
CA GLU A 82 7.36 22.19 21.72
C GLU A 82 7.86 23.59 22.09
N THR A 83 7.95 23.91 23.38
CA THR A 83 8.49 25.20 23.87
C THR A 83 9.99 25.31 23.61
N ALA A 84 10.74 24.22 23.76
CA ALA A 84 12.19 24.20 23.55
C ALA A 84 12.59 24.36 22.08
N LEU A 85 11.77 23.84 21.15
CA LEU A 85 11.99 23.99 19.71
C LEU A 85 10.65 24.23 18.98
N PRO A 86 10.17 25.48 18.91
CA PRO A 86 8.86 25.81 18.32
C PRO A 86 8.73 25.43 16.84
N SER A 87 9.82 25.47 16.09
CA SER A 87 9.88 25.03 14.69
C SER A 87 10.19 23.53 14.52
N GLY A 88 10.16 22.78 15.62
CA GLY A 88 10.55 21.38 15.69
C GLY A 88 9.49 20.41 15.18
N PRO A 89 9.78 19.11 15.27
CA PRO A 89 8.85 18.07 14.82
C PRO A 89 7.69 17.81 15.80
N VAL A 90 7.74 18.34 17.01
CA VAL A 90 6.80 18.00 18.09
C VAL A 90 5.79 19.12 18.32
N THR A 91 4.51 18.77 18.19
CA THR A 91 3.37 19.54 18.71
C THR A 91 2.34 18.56 19.25
N LEU A 92 1.42 19.01 20.10
CA LEU A 92 0.33 18.13 20.58
C LEU A 92 -0.50 17.54 19.43
N ALA A 93 -0.76 18.33 18.38
CA ALA A 93 -1.50 17.87 17.21
C ALA A 93 -0.74 16.78 16.43
N LYS A 94 0.57 16.97 16.19
CA LYS A 94 1.42 16.00 15.49
C LYS A 94 1.51 14.68 16.27
N ALA A 95 1.69 14.75 17.59
CA ALA A 95 1.71 13.58 18.47
C ALA A 95 0.39 12.77 18.40
N TRP A 96 -0.77 13.45 18.34
CA TRP A 96 -2.06 12.78 18.16
C TRP A 96 -2.21 12.12 16.80
N ILE A 97 -1.81 12.81 15.71
CA ILE A 97 -1.85 12.23 14.36
C ILE A 97 -1.04 10.93 14.31
N GLU A 98 0.18 10.97 14.87
CA GLU A 98 1.05 9.79 14.90
C GLU A 98 0.47 8.66 15.75
N MET A 99 -0.03 8.94 16.96
CA MET A 99 -0.59 7.92 17.84
C MET A 99 -1.89 7.31 17.30
N ILE A 100 -2.76 8.10 16.65
CA ILE A 100 -3.96 7.58 15.98
C ILE A 100 -3.58 6.60 14.87
N HIS A 101 -2.52 6.90 14.10
CA HIS A 101 -2.02 5.99 13.07
C HIS A 101 -1.58 4.66 13.69
N ARG A 102 -0.84 4.71 14.80
CA ARG A 102 -0.40 3.53 15.56
C ARG A 102 -1.58 2.73 16.12
N TYR A 103 -2.63 3.40 16.62
CA TYR A 103 -3.83 2.73 17.12
C TYR A 103 -4.58 1.97 16.02
N PHE A 104 -4.75 2.57 14.85
CA PHE A 104 -5.36 1.90 13.70
C PHE A 104 -4.49 0.76 13.17
N ALA A 105 -3.16 0.90 13.17
CA ALA A 105 -2.26 -0.20 12.84
C ALA A 105 -2.41 -1.39 13.80
N MET A 106 -2.53 -1.14 15.10
CA MET A 106 -2.79 -2.20 16.09
C MET A 106 -4.15 -2.88 15.86
N ALA A 107 -5.20 -2.11 15.54
CA ALA A 107 -6.51 -2.66 15.22
C ALA A 107 -6.45 -3.58 13.99
N VAL A 108 -5.79 -3.16 12.91
CA VAL A 108 -5.54 -4.01 11.72
C VAL A 108 -4.77 -5.27 12.10
N GLY A 109 -3.77 -5.18 12.98
CA GLY A 109 -3.07 -6.34 13.54
C GLY A 109 -4.02 -7.35 14.23
N VAL A 110 -4.95 -6.87 15.07
CA VAL A 110 -5.98 -7.72 15.71
C VAL A 110 -6.88 -8.40 14.68
N LEU A 111 -7.27 -7.69 13.61
CA LEU A 111 -8.07 -8.29 12.52
C LEU A 111 -7.30 -9.37 11.77
N ILE A 112 -6.00 -9.18 11.53
CA ILE A 112 -5.13 -10.18 10.90
C ILE A 112 -4.92 -11.40 11.80
N ILE A 113 -4.73 -11.20 13.11
CA ILE A 113 -4.70 -12.30 14.09
C ILE A 113 -6.02 -13.08 14.02
N THR A 114 -7.16 -12.39 14.00
CA THR A 114 -8.49 -13.02 13.85
C THR A 114 -8.60 -13.82 12.55
N LEU A 115 -8.13 -13.27 11.42
CA LEU A 115 -8.07 -14.00 10.14
C LEU A 115 -7.20 -15.26 10.24
N MET A 116 -6.04 -15.19 10.88
CA MET A 116 -5.18 -16.35 11.06
C MET A 116 -5.86 -17.42 11.93
N VAL A 117 -6.42 -17.04 13.08
CA VAL A 117 -7.11 -17.97 13.99
C VAL A 117 -8.28 -18.65 13.28
N LEU A 118 -9.13 -17.88 12.58
CA LEU A 118 -10.24 -18.45 11.82
C LEU A 118 -9.76 -19.37 10.70
N ALA A 119 -8.64 -19.06 10.03
CA ALA A 119 -8.08 -19.93 9.00
C ALA A 119 -7.69 -21.30 9.57
N TRP A 120 -7.10 -21.35 10.76
CA TRP A 120 -6.72 -22.59 11.44
C TRP A 120 -7.91 -23.36 12.00
N VAL A 121 -8.83 -22.67 12.70
CA VAL A 121 -10.02 -23.28 13.31
C VAL A 121 -10.94 -23.85 12.23
N LYS A 122 -11.17 -23.09 11.16
CA LYS A 122 -12.08 -23.48 10.06
C LYS A 122 -11.36 -24.10 8.88
N ARG A 123 -10.15 -24.65 9.04
CA ARG A 123 -9.33 -25.20 7.95
C ARG A 123 -10.00 -26.30 7.12
N ARG A 124 -11.02 -26.99 7.68
CA ARG A 124 -11.80 -28.01 6.97
C ARG A 124 -12.93 -27.41 6.12
N GLU A 125 -13.45 -26.25 6.51
CA GLU A 125 -14.50 -25.51 5.78
C GLU A 125 -13.89 -24.59 4.72
N LEU A 126 -12.82 -23.88 5.10
CA LEU A 126 -12.08 -22.98 4.24
C LEU A 126 -11.17 -23.84 3.35
N LYS A 127 -11.52 -23.98 2.07
CA LYS A 127 -10.75 -24.72 1.05
C LYS A 127 -9.43 -24.00 0.66
N GLN A 128 -8.69 -23.50 1.65
CA GLN A 128 -7.43 -22.78 1.51
C GLN A 128 -6.47 -23.17 2.63
N SER A 129 -5.17 -23.11 2.36
CA SER A 129 -4.16 -23.40 3.38
C SER A 129 -4.15 -22.31 4.47
N PRO A 130 -4.20 -22.67 5.76
CA PRO A 130 -4.13 -21.70 6.86
C PRO A 130 -2.77 -20.98 6.93
N TRP A 131 -1.72 -21.58 6.38
CA TRP A 131 -0.38 -20.98 6.31
C TRP A 131 -0.34 -19.69 5.49
N PHE A 132 -1.28 -19.48 4.57
CA PHE A 132 -1.37 -18.20 3.87
C PHE A 132 -1.71 -17.06 4.85
N ALA A 133 -2.68 -17.27 5.75
CA ALA A 133 -3.04 -16.28 6.76
C ALA A 133 -1.94 -16.11 7.83
N THR A 134 -1.22 -17.18 8.17
CA THR A 134 -0.01 -17.09 9.01
C THR A 134 1.08 -16.23 8.35
N GLY A 135 1.29 -16.37 7.04
CA GLY A 135 2.20 -15.50 6.28
C GLY A 135 1.78 -14.03 6.30
N VAL A 136 0.46 -13.73 6.24
CA VAL A 136 -0.06 -12.37 6.41
C VAL A 136 0.25 -11.81 7.80
N LEU A 137 0.14 -12.62 8.86
CA LEU A 137 0.53 -12.23 10.21
C LEU A 137 2.03 -11.90 10.30
N LEU A 138 2.89 -12.75 9.74
CA LEU A 138 4.33 -12.50 9.72
C LEU A 138 4.66 -11.18 9.00
N LEU A 139 3.99 -10.92 7.86
CA LEU A 139 4.18 -9.70 7.10
C LEU A 139 3.76 -8.45 7.88
N VAL A 140 2.65 -8.48 8.62
CA VAL A 140 2.25 -7.31 9.44
C VAL A 140 3.19 -7.10 10.65
N CYS A 141 3.78 -8.15 11.20
CA CYS A 141 4.83 -8.00 12.22
C CYS A 141 6.07 -7.29 11.65
N VAL A 142 6.53 -7.68 10.45
CA VAL A 142 7.64 -7.02 9.75
C VAL A 142 7.27 -5.56 9.40
N GLN A 143 6.04 -5.31 8.95
CA GLN A 143 5.52 -3.96 8.71
C GLN A 143 5.58 -3.10 9.99
N GLY A 144 5.16 -3.66 11.13
CA GLY A 144 5.22 -2.99 12.43
C GLY A 144 6.66 -2.68 12.87
N ALA A 145 7.60 -3.61 12.66
CA ALA A 145 9.02 -3.38 12.94
C ALA A 145 9.60 -2.23 12.10
N PHE A 146 9.30 -2.19 10.79
CA PHE A 146 9.71 -1.07 9.94
C PHE A 146 9.02 0.24 10.32
N GLY A 147 7.78 0.20 10.82
CA GLY A 147 7.09 1.38 11.36
C GLY A 147 7.72 1.91 12.65
N ALA A 148 8.27 1.03 13.50
CA ALA A 148 9.09 1.47 14.63
C ALA A 148 10.40 2.10 14.14
N PHE A 149 11.03 1.51 13.12
CA PHE A 149 12.27 2.03 12.54
C PHE A 149 12.11 3.38 11.85
N THR A 150 10.92 3.73 11.33
CA THR A 150 10.72 5.08 10.78
C THR A 150 10.89 6.16 11.86
N VAL A 151 10.56 5.85 13.12
CA VAL A 151 10.73 6.77 14.25
C VAL A 151 12.16 6.71 14.79
N THR A 152 12.65 5.51 15.11
CA THR A 152 13.98 5.35 15.74
C THR A 152 15.14 5.72 14.82
N LEU A 153 14.97 5.61 13.49
CA LEU A 153 15.94 6.06 12.49
C LEU A 153 15.56 7.42 11.87
N LYS A 154 14.79 8.25 12.59
CA LYS A 154 14.51 9.65 12.26
C LYS A 154 14.09 9.86 10.80
N LEU A 155 13.13 9.07 10.34
CA LEU A 155 12.55 9.11 9.01
C LEU A 155 13.55 8.91 7.85
N GLN A 156 14.61 8.11 8.07
CA GLN A 156 15.57 7.71 7.03
C GLN A 156 14.85 7.29 5.73
N PRO A 157 15.15 7.88 4.56
CA PRO A 157 14.32 7.73 3.35
C PRO A 157 14.07 6.28 2.91
N ILE A 158 15.11 5.42 2.95
CA ILE A 158 14.99 4.01 2.56
C ILE A 158 14.11 3.21 3.52
N ILE A 159 14.10 3.55 4.81
CA ILE A 159 13.28 2.87 5.82
C ILE A 159 11.81 3.23 5.62
N VAL A 160 11.52 4.51 5.39
CA VAL A 160 10.15 4.99 5.16
C VAL A 160 9.57 4.42 3.87
N VAL A 161 10.32 4.41 2.76
CA VAL A 161 9.83 3.79 1.51
C VAL A 161 9.70 2.28 1.64
N THR A 162 10.57 1.60 2.39
CA THR A 162 10.45 0.16 2.64
C THR A 162 9.21 -0.15 3.47
N HIS A 163 8.90 0.65 4.49
CA HIS A 163 7.65 0.55 5.25
C HIS A 163 6.42 0.75 4.34
N LEU A 164 6.46 1.69 3.39
CA LEU A 164 5.41 1.84 2.39
C LEU A 164 5.30 0.59 1.49
N MET A 165 6.41 0.06 1.00
CA MET A 165 6.42 -1.12 0.11
C MET A 165 5.88 -2.37 0.81
N LEU A 166 6.26 -2.58 2.07
CA LEU A 166 5.74 -3.66 2.90
C LEU A 166 4.24 -3.48 3.18
N GLY A 167 3.77 -2.26 3.39
CA GLY A 167 2.33 -1.94 3.52
C GLY A 167 1.54 -2.24 2.24
N MET A 168 2.07 -1.85 1.07
CA MET A 168 1.50 -2.19 -0.24
C MET A 168 1.50 -3.70 -0.49
N ALA A 169 2.56 -4.41 -0.10
CA ALA A 169 2.61 -5.87 -0.16
C ALA A 169 1.55 -6.51 0.75
N LEU A 170 1.37 -6.00 1.98
CA LEU A 170 0.34 -6.44 2.92
C LEU A 170 -1.06 -6.25 2.32
N LEU A 171 -1.33 -5.09 1.73
CA LEU A 171 -2.57 -4.82 1.02
C LEU A 171 -2.79 -5.82 -0.12
N ALA A 172 -1.77 -6.06 -0.96
CA ALA A 172 -1.86 -7.00 -2.08
C ALA A 172 -2.19 -8.43 -1.62
N VAL A 173 -1.56 -8.92 -0.54
CA VAL A 173 -1.84 -10.28 -0.04
C VAL A 173 -3.21 -10.39 0.63
N LEU A 174 -3.70 -9.33 1.29
CA LEU A 174 -5.06 -9.29 1.84
C LEU A 174 -6.13 -9.29 0.73
N ILE A 175 -5.89 -8.56 -0.36
CA ILE A 175 -6.76 -8.56 -1.55
C ILE A 175 -6.77 -9.94 -2.22
N GLN A 176 -5.60 -10.59 -2.29
CA GLN A 176 -5.49 -11.95 -2.79
C GLN A 176 -6.25 -12.95 -1.89
N LEU A 177 -6.18 -12.77 -0.56
CA LEU A 177 -6.94 -13.57 0.40
C LEU A 177 -8.46 -13.39 0.20
N GLY A 178 -8.92 -12.15 0.11
CA GLY A 178 -10.31 -11.82 -0.17
C GLY A 178 -10.79 -12.44 -1.49
N SER A 179 -10.00 -12.26 -2.56
CA SER A 179 -10.32 -12.76 -3.91
C SER A 179 -10.41 -14.29 -3.96
N ARG A 180 -9.55 -15.02 -3.24
CA ARG A 180 -9.62 -16.50 -3.13
C ARG A 180 -10.89 -17.01 -2.45
N ASN A 181 -11.53 -16.18 -1.65
CA ASN A 181 -12.75 -16.52 -0.92
C ASN A 181 -14.01 -15.90 -1.55
N ASP A 182 -13.87 -15.13 -2.64
CA ASP A 182 -15.00 -14.63 -3.42
C ASP A 182 -15.79 -15.79 -4.06
N PRO A 183 -17.10 -15.60 -4.31
CA PRO A 183 -17.86 -16.57 -5.08
C PRO A 183 -17.25 -16.75 -6.47
N PRO A 184 -17.27 -17.97 -7.02
CA PRO A 184 -16.88 -18.20 -8.40
C PRO A 184 -17.70 -17.30 -9.33
N HIS A 185 -17.04 -16.73 -10.34
CA HIS A 185 -17.68 -15.98 -11.42
C HIS A 185 -17.02 -16.39 -12.74
N PRO A 186 -17.76 -16.33 -13.86
CA PRO A 186 -17.21 -16.70 -15.16
C PRO A 186 -16.14 -15.70 -15.62
N VAL A 187 -15.04 -16.23 -16.15
CA VAL A 187 -13.98 -15.46 -16.80
C VAL A 187 -13.65 -16.14 -18.12
N ALA A 188 -13.60 -15.37 -19.21
CA ALA A 188 -13.31 -15.91 -20.54
C ALA A 188 -11.95 -16.63 -20.57
N ALA A 189 -11.87 -17.85 -21.12
CA ALA A 189 -10.62 -18.63 -21.19
C ALA A 189 -9.46 -17.87 -21.86
N ARG A 190 -9.78 -17.03 -22.86
CA ARG A 190 -8.80 -16.15 -23.55
C ARG A 190 -8.10 -15.16 -22.61
N ALA A 191 -8.69 -14.84 -21.46
CA ALA A 191 -8.07 -14.00 -20.43
C ALA A 191 -6.78 -14.60 -19.86
N ALA A 192 -6.58 -15.92 -19.94
CA ALA A 192 -5.32 -16.55 -19.55
C ALA A 192 -4.10 -15.96 -20.29
N ARG A 193 -4.29 -15.47 -21.53
CA ARG A 193 -3.24 -14.81 -22.33
C ARG A 193 -2.75 -13.49 -21.74
N LEU A 194 -3.56 -12.84 -20.88
CA LEU A 194 -3.18 -11.60 -20.21
C LEU A 194 -2.43 -11.82 -18.89
N ARG A 195 -2.21 -13.07 -18.45
CA ARG A 195 -1.56 -13.36 -17.17
C ARG A 195 -0.15 -12.77 -17.06
N TRP A 196 0.68 -12.95 -18.10
CA TRP A 196 2.02 -12.37 -18.16
C TRP A 196 1.99 -10.83 -18.31
N PRO A 197 1.17 -10.26 -19.22
CA PRO A 197 0.96 -8.82 -19.28
C PRO A 197 0.58 -8.18 -17.93
N VAL A 198 -0.31 -8.81 -17.16
CA VAL A 198 -0.70 -8.32 -15.82
C VAL A 198 0.47 -8.37 -14.84
N ARG A 199 1.30 -9.43 -14.88
CA ARG A 199 2.50 -9.53 -14.01
C ARG A 199 3.53 -8.45 -14.31
N ILE A 200 3.77 -8.18 -15.59
CA ILE A 200 4.63 -7.07 -16.00
C ILE A 200 4.04 -5.74 -15.53
N GLY A 201 2.71 -5.56 -15.68
CA GLY A 201 2.02 -4.36 -15.18
C GLY A 201 2.15 -4.18 -13.66
N LEU A 202 2.06 -5.26 -12.89
CA LEU A 202 2.32 -5.25 -11.44
C LEU A 202 3.75 -4.85 -11.12
N LEU A 203 4.74 -5.40 -11.84
CA LEU A 203 6.14 -5.05 -11.64
C LEU A 203 6.39 -3.55 -11.93
N LEU A 204 5.89 -3.06 -13.07
CA LEU A 204 6.00 -1.65 -13.44
C LEU A 204 5.32 -0.75 -12.39
N LEU A 205 4.13 -1.12 -11.91
CA LEU A 205 3.46 -0.36 -10.86
C LEU A 205 4.27 -0.36 -9.56
N VAL A 206 4.81 -1.50 -9.13
CA VAL A 206 5.64 -1.57 -7.90
C VAL A 206 6.86 -0.65 -8.00
N ILE A 207 7.54 -0.64 -9.15
CA ILE A 207 8.66 0.29 -9.39
C ILE A 207 8.17 1.75 -9.32
N GLN A 208 7.03 2.07 -9.94
CA GLN A 208 6.46 3.42 -9.89
C GLN A 208 6.09 3.86 -8.47
N ILE A 209 5.51 2.96 -7.67
CA ILE A 209 5.15 3.24 -6.27
C ILE A 209 6.44 3.45 -5.44
N PHE A 210 7.48 2.65 -5.65
CA PHE A 210 8.78 2.88 -5.02
C PHE A 210 9.33 4.26 -5.38
N LEU A 211 9.37 4.61 -6.67
CA LEU A 211 9.86 5.92 -7.13
C LEU A 211 9.03 7.08 -6.56
N GLY A 212 7.70 6.95 -6.50
CA GLY A 212 6.83 7.97 -5.89
C GLY A 212 7.03 8.10 -4.39
N GLY A 213 7.20 6.97 -3.70
CA GLY A 213 7.61 6.94 -2.30
C GLY A 213 8.97 7.61 -2.11
N TRP A 214 9.94 7.36 -3.00
CA TRP A 214 11.26 7.97 -2.97
C TRP A 214 11.22 9.49 -3.16
N VAL A 215 10.33 10.00 -4.01
CA VAL A 215 10.07 11.45 -4.13
C VAL A 215 9.55 12.02 -2.80
N SER A 216 8.53 11.38 -2.22
CA SER A 216 7.90 11.82 -0.97
C SER A 216 8.87 11.79 0.21
N THR A 217 9.66 10.71 0.36
CA THR A 217 10.58 10.56 1.50
C THR A 217 11.79 11.48 1.43
N ASN A 218 12.09 12.04 0.26
CA ASN A 218 13.17 13.00 0.04
C ASN A 218 12.69 14.44 -0.11
N TYR A 219 11.40 14.73 0.07
CA TYR A 219 10.82 16.06 -0.14
C TYR A 219 11.12 16.63 -1.55
N ALA A 220 11.20 15.77 -2.56
CA ALA A 220 11.59 16.14 -3.92
C ALA A 220 10.40 16.59 -4.80
N VAL A 221 9.18 16.68 -4.25
CA VAL A 221 7.95 16.95 -5.01
C VAL A 221 8.03 18.26 -5.78
N LEU A 222 8.66 19.30 -5.24
CA LEU A 222 8.78 20.62 -5.88
C LEU A 222 10.17 20.86 -6.50
N ALA A 223 10.97 19.81 -6.70
CA ALA A 223 12.29 19.94 -7.34
C ALA A 223 12.19 20.31 -8.84
N CYS A 224 11.08 19.95 -9.49
CA CYS A 224 10.70 20.39 -10.83
C CYS A 224 9.39 21.16 -10.69
N THR A 225 9.37 22.44 -11.03
CA THR A 225 8.21 23.34 -10.78
C THR A 225 7.27 23.47 -11.98
N ASP A 226 7.62 22.92 -13.13
CA ASP A 226 6.84 22.96 -14.37
C ASP A 226 6.59 21.55 -14.94
N PHE A 227 5.71 21.46 -15.94
CA PHE A 227 5.38 20.23 -16.66
C PHE A 227 5.00 20.60 -18.10
N PRO A 228 5.48 19.89 -19.15
CA PRO A 228 6.23 18.62 -19.12
C PRO A 228 7.75 18.77 -18.92
N LEU A 229 8.29 20.00 -18.98
CA LEU A 229 9.70 20.31 -18.70
C LEU A 229 9.99 20.22 -17.19
N CYS A 230 11.26 20.27 -16.81
CA CYS A 230 11.72 20.45 -15.44
C CYS A 230 12.65 21.66 -15.37
N ASN A 231 12.19 22.72 -14.69
CA ASN A 231 12.86 24.01 -14.57
C ASN A 231 13.24 24.59 -15.95
N GLY A 232 12.31 24.52 -16.91
CA GLY A 232 12.50 24.99 -18.29
C GLY A 232 13.33 24.07 -19.20
N GLN A 233 13.80 22.92 -18.69
CA GLN A 233 14.64 21.98 -19.44
C GLN A 233 13.96 20.62 -19.60
N LEU A 234 14.09 19.99 -20.77
CA LEU A 234 13.57 18.64 -20.99
C LEU A 234 14.41 17.60 -20.24
N VAL A 235 15.74 17.79 -20.28
CA VAL A 235 16.74 16.99 -19.56
C VAL A 235 17.54 17.98 -18.70
N PRO A 236 17.15 18.18 -17.44
CA PRO A 236 17.85 19.09 -16.54
C PRO A 236 19.18 18.52 -16.08
N GLU A 237 20.01 19.35 -15.45
CA GLU A 237 21.16 18.87 -14.69
C GLU A 237 20.69 17.99 -13.52
N MET A 238 21.28 16.80 -13.40
CA MET A 238 20.84 15.76 -12.46
C MET A 238 22.03 15.08 -11.81
N ASP A 239 21.93 14.89 -10.49
CA ASP A 239 22.91 14.14 -9.71
C ASP A 239 22.32 12.80 -9.25
N PHE A 240 22.52 11.77 -10.06
CA PHE A 240 22.06 10.42 -9.75
C PHE A 240 22.82 9.75 -8.61
N ARG A 241 24.09 10.13 -8.40
CA ARG A 241 24.94 9.54 -7.37
C ARG A 241 24.33 9.82 -6.00
N HIS A 242 24.09 11.08 -5.67
CA HIS A 242 23.49 11.45 -4.40
C HIS A 242 21.97 11.19 -4.38
N GLY A 243 21.26 11.39 -5.50
CA GLY A 243 19.82 11.18 -5.60
C GLY A 243 19.38 9.74 -5.33
N PHE A 244 20.20 8.75 -5.70
CA PHE A 244 19.91 7.33 -5.51
C PHE A 244 20.88 6.61 -4.56
N THR A 245 21.61 7.37 -3.74
CA THR A 245 22.25 6.79 -2.56
C THR A 245 21.17 6.43 -1.54
N LEU A 246 20.99 5.13 -1.31
CA LEU A 246 19.86 4.62 -0.52
C LEU A 246 20.07 4.75 0.99
N TRP A 247 21.30 4.51 1.47
CA TRP A 247 21.60 4.51 2.89
C TRP A 247 22.21 5.86 3.32
N ARG A 248 21.36 6.78 3.75
CA ARG A 248 21.75 8.12 4.24
C ARG A 248 20.65 8.72 5.10
N GLN A 249 21.00 9.67 5.96
CA GLN A 249 20.03 10.41 6.76
C GLN A 249 19.14 11.31 5.89
N LEU A 250 17.95 11.62 6.39
CA LEU A 250 17.03 12.53 5.73
C LEU A 250 17.67 13.91 5.53
N GLY A 251 17.62 14.44 4.31
CA GLY A 251 18.17 15.76 3.96
C GLY A 251 19.69 15.80 3.73
N MET A 252 20.41 14.69 3.97
CA MET A 252 21.87 14.62 3.86
C MET A 252 22.33 13.67 2.76
N THR A 253 23.58 13.82 2.30
CA THR A 253 24.33 12.84 1.51
C THR A 253 24.86 11.72 2.42
N ALA A 254 25.53 10.71 1.84
CA ALA A 254 26.21 9.66 2.63
C ALA A 254 27.38 10.21 3.46
N ASP A 255 28.03 11.28 2.98
CA ASP A 255 29.20 11.88 3.62
C ASP A 255 28.81 12.90 4.72
N GLY A 256 27.52 13.26 4.83
CA GLY A 256 26.98 14.12 5.88
C GLY A 256 26.66 15.56 5.46
N ASP A 257 26.99 15.94 4.22
CA ASP A 257 26.61 17.24 3.65
C ASP A 257 25.12 17.30 3.29
N TYR A 258 24.57 18.50 3.10
CA TYR A 258 23.21 18.65 2.59
C TYR A 258 23.07 18.09 1.17
N ILE A 259 21.96 17.40 0.91
CA ILE A 259 21.69 16.85 -0.43
C ILE A 259 21.57 17.98 -1.46
N PRO A 260 22.33 17.95 -2.58
CA PRO A 260 22.25 19.00 -3.59
C PRO A 260 20.89 19.00 -4.29
N HIS A 261 20.45 20.17 -4.74
CA HIS A 261 19.17 20.31 -5.47
C HIS A 261 19.11 19.42 -6.73
N ALA A 262 20.22 19.31 -7.48
CA ALA A 262 20.31 18.45 -8.66
C ALA A 262 20.02 16.96 -8.36
N ALA A 263 20.26 16.50 -7.13
CA ALA A 263 19.90 15.15 -6.71
C ALA A 263 18.40 15.00 -6.48
N LEU A 264 17.74 16.01 -5.92
CA LEU A 264 16.27 16.05 -5.79
C LEU A 264 15.58 16.12 -7.15
N VAL A 265 16.16 16.89 -8.09
CA VAL A 265 15.72 16.93 -9.49
C VAL A 265 15.80 15.55 -10.12
N ALA A 266 16.91 14.82 -9.95
CA ALA A 266 17.06 13.46 -10.47
C ALA A 266 15.97 12.51 -9.94
N ILE A 267 15.67 12.57 -8.63
CA ILE A 267 14.62 11.76 -8.00
C ILE A 267 13.25 12.04 -8.63
N HIS A 268 12.86 13.31 -8.74
CA HIS A 268 11.56 13.69 -9.29
C HIS A 268 11.48 13.39 -10.79
N TRP A 269 12.54 13.69 -11.56
CA TRP A 269 12.58 13.45 -13.00
C TRP A 269 12.48 11.96 -13.36
N VAL A 270 13.11 11.06 -12.59
CA VAL A 270 12.97 9.62 -12.82
C VAL A 270 11.54 9.15 -12.55
N HIS A 271 10.92 9.59 -11.45
CA HIS A 271 9.54 9.24 -11.13
C HIS A 271 8.55 9.65 -12.23
N ARG A 272 8.66 10.89 -12.73
CA ARG A 272 7.76 11.41 -13.77
C ARG A 272 8.03 10.78 -15.15
N GLY A 273 9.29 10.55 -15.49
CA GLY A 273 9.67 9.90 -16.75
C GLY A 273 9.15 8.47 -16.80
N PHE A 274 9.34 7.70 -15.72
CA PHE A 274 8.84 6.33 -15.63
C PHE A 274 7.31 6.25 -15.56
N ALA A 275 6.65 7.29 -15.04
CA ALA A 275 5.18 7.36 -15.00
C ALA A 275 4.56 7.25 -16.39
N PHE A 276 5.16 7.83 -17.43
CA PHE A 276 4.65 7.71 -18.81
C PHE A 276 4.69 6.27 -19.33
N VAL A 277 5.75 5.52 -19.00
CA VAL A 277 5.86 4.08 -19.34
C VAL A 277 4.75 3.30 -18.66
N VAL A 278 4.53 3.55 -17.38
CA VAL A 278 3.50 2.87 -16.57
C VAL A 278 2.10 3.21 -17.06
N LEU A 279 1.82 4.49 -17.30
CA LEU A 279 0.53 4.97 -17.83
C LEU A 279 0.23 4.34 -19.19
N GLY A 280 1.17 4.39 -20.13
CA GLY A 280 0.99 3.80 -21.46
C GLY A 280 0.77 2.29 -21.41
N TYR A 281 1.58 1.58 -20.63
CA TYR A 281 1.48 0.13 -20.49
C TYR A 281 0.17 -0.31 -19.82
N LEU A 282 -0.20 0.32 -18.71
CA LEU A 282 -1.43 -0.01 -17.98
C LEU A 282 -2.70 0.42 -18.73
N ALA A 283 -2.65 1.50 -19.51
CA ALA A 283 -3.74 1.87 -20.42
C ALA A 283 -3.94 0.81 -21.50
N TRP A 284 -2.86 0.36 -22.16
CA TRP A 284 -2.92 -0.74 -23.12
C TRP A 284 -3.49 -2.02 -22.49
N LEU A 285 -3.00 -2.40 -21.31
CA LEU A 285 -3.48 -3.58 -20.59
C LEU A 285 -4.97 -3.46 -20.25
N GLY A 286 -5.39 -2.32 -19.71
CA GLY A 286 -6.78 -2.02 -19.37
C GLY A 286 -7.70 -2.10 -20.58
N LEU A 287 -7.32 -1.48 -21.71
CA LEU A 287 -8.09 -1.53 -22.95
C LEU A 287 -8.23 -2.95 -23.52
N ARG A 288 -7.19 -3.78 -23.39
CA ARG A 288 -7.22 -5.21 -23.80
C ARG A 288 -8.10 -6.04 -22.86
N ALA A 289 -7.96 -5.85 -21.55
CA ALA A 289 -8.76 -6.55 -20.54
C ALA A 289 -10.23 -6.16 -20.61
N ARG A 290 -10.57 -4.92 -20.98
CA ARG A 290 -11.96 -4.44 -21.08
C ARG A 290 -12.80 -5.22 -22.10
N ARG A 291 -12.15 -5.83 -23.10
CA ARG A 291 -12.80 -6.63 -24.16
C ARG A 291 -13.07 -8.07 -23.75
N LEU A 292 -12.68 -8.48 -22.54
CA LEU A 292 -12.80 -9.86 -22.08
C LEU A 292 -13.83 -9.96 -20.95
N GLU A 293 -14.75 -10.90 -21.10
CA GLU A 293 -15.75 -11.22 -20.08
C GLU A 293 -15.09 -11.64 -18.76
N GLY A 294 -15.64 -11.16 -17.64
CA GLY A 294 -15.08 -11.35 -16.30
C GLY A 294 -13.95 -10.37 -15.94
N LEU A 295 -13.37 -9.64 -16.89
CA LEU A 295 -12.35 -8.61 -16.64
C LEU A 295 -12.85 -7.17 -16.85
N ALA A 296 -13.92 -6.99 -17.63
CA ALA A 296 -14.35 -5.67 -18.12
C ALA A 296 -14.55 -4.61 -17.04
N ARG A 297 -15.20 -4.96 -15.92
CA ARG A 297 -15.46 -4.02 -14.81
C ARG A 297 -14.16 -3.57 -14.13
N ALA A 298 -13.29 -4.52 -13.77
CA ALA A 298 -12.01 -4.21 -13.13
C ALA A 298 -11.11 -3.39 -14.07
N ALA A 299 -11.14 -3.69 -15.37
CA ALA A 299 -10.41 -2.93 -16.38
C ALA A 299 -10.95 -1.51 -16.57
N GLY A 300 -12.27 -1.31 -16.50
CA GLY A 300 -12.89 0.02 -16.51
C GLY A 300 -12.43 0.89 -15.34
N TRP A 301 -12.46 0.33 -14.13
CA TRP A 301 -11.93 1.01 -12.94
C TRP A 301 -10.43 1.27 -13.05
N LEU A 302 -9.64 0.33 -13.60
CA LEU A 302 -8.21 0.53 -13.82
C LEU A 302 -7.96 1.77 -14.70
N LEU A 303 -8.67 1.88 -15.81
CA LEU A 303 -8.53 3.03 -16.72
C LEU A 303 -8.97 4.34 -16.06
N ALA A 304 -10.07 4.34 -15.31
CA ALA A 304 -10.52 5.52 -14.56
C ALA A 304 -9.50 5.96 -13.50
N THR A 305 -8.95 5.01 -12.73
CA THR A 305 -7.94 5.30 -11.71
C THR A 305 -6.61 5.76 -12.33
N LEU A 306 -6.25 5.31 -13.54
CA LEU A 306 -5.07 5.83 -14.25
C LEU A 306 -5.22 7.31 -14.63
N VAL A 307 -6.40 7.70 -15.12
CA VAL A 307 -6.70 9.11 -15.41
C VAL A 307 -6.64 9.93 -14.12
N LEU A 308 -7.23 9.41 -13.03
CA LEU A 308 -7.14 10.06 -11.72
C LEU A 308 -5.69 10.19 -11.25
N GLN A 309 -4.84 9.18 -11.45
CA GLN A 309 -3.43 9.27 -11.05
C GLN A 309 -2.63 10.30 -11.82
N LEU A 310 -2.90 10.44 -13.12
CA LEU A 310 -2.29 11.50 -13.90
C LEU A 310 -2.75 12.87 -13.39
N ALA A 311 -4.06 13.04 -13.16
CA ALA A 311 -4.62 14.29 -12.66
C ALA A 311 -4.08 14.68 -11.28
N THR A 312 -4.08 13.74 -10.32
CA THR A 312 -3.57 13.98 -8.95
C THR A 312 -2.04 14.17 -8.93
N GLY A 313 -1.31 13.51 -9.84
CA GLY A 313 0.12 13.69 -10.00
C GLY A 313 0.46 15.09 -10.53
N MET A 314 -0.21 15.52 -11.60
CA MET A 314 -0.04 16.86 -12.18
C MET A 314 -0.46 17.97 -11.21
N SER A 315 -1.54 17.77 -10.45
CA SER A 315 -2.01 18.76 -9.48
C SER A 315 -0.99 19.04 -8.37
N ASN A 316 -0.13 18.07 -8.03
CA ASN A 316 0.93 18.30 -7.03
C ASN A 316 2.00 19.29 -7.51
N ILE A 317 2.15 19.47 -8.81
CA ILE A 317 3.07 20.45 -9.40
C ILE A 317 2.33 21.77 -9.64
N VAL A 318 1.17 21.72 -10.30
CA VAL A 318 0.44 22.91 -10.77
C VAL A 318 -0.19 23.72 -9.63
N PHE A 319 -0.58 23.08 -8.53
CA PHE A 319 -1.25 23.75 -7.41
C PHE A 319 -0.39 23.75 -6.13
N ASP A 320 0.94 23.72 -6.29
CA ASP A 320 1.90 23.80 -5.18
C ASP A 320 1.65 22.74 -4.09
N TRP A 321 1.58 21.47 -4.51
CA TRP A 321 1.51 20.30 -3.63
C TRP A 321 0.36 20.32 -2.60
N PRO A 322 -0.91 20.36 -3.04
CA PRO A 322 -2.03 20.36 -2.12
C PRO A 322 -2.14 19.00 -1.41
N LEU A 323 -2.18 19.04 -0.07
CA LEU A 323 -2.18 17.85 0.80
C LEU A 323 -3.21 16.80 0.36
N VAL A 324 -4.44 17.23 0.02
CA VAL A 324 -5.52 16.33 -0.42
C VAL A 324 -5.14 15.60 -1.70
N ALA A 325 -4.53 16.27 -2.68
CA ALA A 325 -4.11 15.62 -3.91
C ALA A 325 -2.95 14.66 -3.69
N ALA A 326 -2.00 14.99 -2.81
CA ALA A 326 -0.88 14.12 -2.47
C ALA A 326 -1.36 12.83 -1.77
N VAL A 327 -2.27 12.95 -0.80
CA VAL A 327 -2.90 11.79 -0.14
C VAL A 327 -3.74 10.98 -1.13
N ALA A 328 -4.53 11.65 -1.98
CA ALA A 328 -5.30 10.99 -3.03
C ALA A 328 -4.42 10.29 -4.07
N HIS A 329 -3.26 10.84 -4.39
CA HIS A 329 -2.28 10.23 -5.30
C HIS A 329 -1.71 8.94 -4.71
N ASN A 330 -1.45 8.90 -3.40
CA ASN A 330 -1.03 7.69 -2.71
C ASN A 330 -2.16 6.63 -2.65
N GLY A 331 -3.39 7.05 -2.33
CA GLY A 331 -4.56 6.18 -2.36
C GLY A 331 -4.88 5.63 -3.76
N GLY A 332 -4.72 6.45 -4.79
CA GLY A 332 -4.88 6.05 -6.19
C GLY A 332 -3.88 4.97 -6.60
N ALA A 333 -2.63 5.08 -6.17
CA ALA A 333 -1.62 4.03 -6.37
C ALA A 333 -1.98 2.71 -5.67
N ALA A 334 -2.47 2.76 -4.42
CA ALA A 334 -2.97 1.59 -3.70
C ALA A 334 -4.19 0.95 -4.40
N LEU A 335 -5.08 1.77 -4.97
CA LEU A 335 -6.23 1.30 -5.75
C LEU A 335 -5.81 0.65 -7.07
N LEU A 336 -4.81 1.20 -7.78
CA LEU A 336 -4.23 0.56 -8.97
C LEU A 336 -3.65 -0.82 -8.62
N LEU A 337 -2.95 -0.94 -7.50
CA LEU A 337 -2.42 -2.21 -7.01
C LEU A 337 -3.55 -3.22 -6.76
N LEU A 338 -4.63 -2.79 -6.10
CA LEU A 338 -5.80 -3.63 -5.88
C LEU A 338 -6.39 -4.15 -7.18
N LEU A 339 -6.60 -3.27 -8.16
CA LEU A 339 -7.18 -3.62 -9.45
C LEU A 339 -6.28 -4.58 -10.22
N LEU A 340 -4.96 -4.39 -10.19
CA LEU A 340 -4.02 -5.31 -10.83
C LEU A 340 -3.92 -6.66 -10.13
N VAL A 341 -3.96 -6.73 -8.80
CA VAL A 341 -4.03 -8.00 -8.04
C VAL A 341 -5.32 -8.74 -8.40
N ARG A 342 -6.44 -8.03 -8.52
CA ARG A 342 -7.73 -8.60 -8.98
C ARG A 342 -7.66 -9.16 -10.39
N LEU A 343 -7.10 -8.39 -11.33
CA LEU A 343 -6.87 -8.88 -12.70
C LEU A 343 -5.91 -10.09 -12.70
N HIS A 344 -4.90 -10.09 -11.84
CA HIS A 344 -3.97 -11.22 -11.73
C HIS A 344 -4.67 -12.49 -11.26
N TYR A 345 -5.54 -12.37 -10.25
CA TYR A 345 -6.36 -13.47 -9.76
C TYR A 345 -7.31 -14.00 -10.85
N ASN A 346 -8.06 -13.12 -11.52
CA ASN A 346 -9.04 -13.51 -12.54
C ASN A 346 -8.39 -14.14 -13.78
N THR A 347 -7.25 -13.63 -14.24
CA THR A 347 -6.48 -14.26 -15.33
C THR A 347 -5.90 -15.62 -14.92
N GLY A 348 -5.70 -15.84 -13.60
CA GLY A 348 -5.39 -17.14 -13.03
C GLY A 348 -6.54 -18.14 -13.13
N LEU A 349 -7.76 -17.73 -12.80
CA LEU A 349 -8.97 -18.55 -12.95
C LEU A 349 -9.20 -18.97 -14.41
N ALA A 350 -9.06 -18.04 -15.36
CA ALA A 350 -9.18 -18.34 -16.79
C ALA A 350 -8.20 -19.42 -17.27
N GLY A 351 -6.99 -19.48 -16.68
CA GLY A 351 -6.01 -20.50 -16.99
C GLY A 351 -6.43 -21.91 -16.55
N LEU A 352 -7.17 -22.03 -15.45
CA LEU A 352 -7.74 -23.31 -15.00
C LEU A 352 -8.85 -23.77 -15.95
N THR A 353 -9.73 -22.85 -16.36
CA THR A 353 -10.80 -23.12 -17.34
C THR A 353 -10.23 -23.56 -18.69
N MET A 354 -9.19 -22.88 -19.18
CA MET A 354 -8.54 -23.22 -20.45
C MET A 354 -7.87 -24.61 -20.41
N ARG A 355 -7.24 -24.98 -19.28
CA ARG A 355 -6.67 -26.32 -19.09
C ARG A 355 -7.74 -27.41 -19.02
N ALA A 356 -8.85 -27.15 -18.33
CA ALA A 356 -9.98 -28.08 -18.26
C ALA A 356 -10.62 -28.30 -19.64
N ALA A 357 -10.74 -27.27 -20.46
CA ALA A 357 -11.29 -27.37 -21.82
C ALA A 357 -10.37 -28.08 -22.82
N GLY A 358 -9.06 -28.14 -22.57
CA GLY A 358 -8.06 -28.81 -23.42
C GLY A 358 -7.71 -30.24 -22.98
N ALA A 359 -8.25 -30.72 -21.85
CA ALA A 359 -8.03 -32.09 -21.41
C ALA A 359 -8.84 -33.06 -22.30
N PRO A 360 -8.25 -34.14 -22.84
CA PRO A 360 -9.01 -35.14 -23.59
C PRO A 360 -10.11 -35.71 -22.71
N ALA A 361 -11.32 -35.82 -23.26
CA ALA A 361 -12.44 -36.44 -22.56
C ALA A 361 -12.04 -37.87 -22.16
N ALA A 362 -12.15 -38.20 -20.86
CA ALA A 362 -11.94 -39.56 -20.41
C ALA A 362 -12.93 -40.48 -21.14
N VAL A 363 -12.40 -41.33 -22.02
CA VAL A 363 -13.19 -42.35 -22.71
C VAL A 363 -13.76 -43.27 -21.62
N PRO A 364 -15.09 -43.42 -21.51
CA PRO A 364 -15.68 -44.38 -20.58
C PRO A 364 -15.16 -45.77 -20.97
N ASN A 365 -14.50 -46.45 -20.03
CA ASN A 365 -13.96 -47.79 -20.25
C ASN A 365 -15.15 -48.76 -20.38
N ALA A 366 -15.64 -48.93 -21.60
CA ALA A 366 -16.63 -49.94 -21.91
C ALA A 366 -15.95 -51.32 -21.89
N ALA A 367 -16.57 -52.24 -21.15
CA ALA A 367 -16.36 -53.68 -21.16
C ALA A 367 -15.09 -54.24 -20.49
N ARG A 368 -15.31 -54.94 -19.36
CA ARG A 368 -15.04 -56.38 -19.26
C ARG A 368 -16.17 -57.03 -18.47
N ALA A 369 -17.21 -57.42 -19.19
CA ALA A 369 -18.07 -58.53 -18.82
C ALA A 369 -17.60 -59.71 -19.67
N THR A 370 -16.90 -60.63 -19.04
CA THR A 370 -16.72 -62.03 -19.45
C THR A 370 -16.56 -62.84 -18.18
#